data_AF-A0AA88VYF8-F1
#
_entry.id   AF-A0AA88VYF8-F1
#
_cell.length_a   1.000
_cell.length_b   1.000
_cell.length_c   1.000
_cell.angle_alpha   90.00
_cell.angle_beta   90.00
_cell.angle_gamma   90.00
#
_symmetry.space_group_name_H-M   'P 1'
#
loop_
_entity.id
_entity.type
_entity.pdbx_description
1 polymer ?
#
loop_
_entity_poly.entity_id
_entity_poly.type
_entity_poly.pdbx_seq_one_letter_code
_entity_poly.pdbx_strand_id
1 'polypeptide(L)'
;MVGGKSLEEKTELSQVIINTACKIAVNAHKKTKTYQYEKIGSSGSSGSPATAVFAFSADHWFKKKPLESKPIDLAAFPSLRSIGNDEIARVNEAFIGRFNEILKTSSLADKVKDAINKGRQIVFTGHSSAGPTAIFATLHFLEENKKTKGETSIRCLTFGSPLVGDRILPHALRRENRARYFTHFVTRYDIVPRIMLAPVSSIQQDEVQGVLDYFNPISKNFCKESVATSSEATAVYTTIMTCAASVASHAACNLMGGTNLVLDTLSSFIELSPYRPFGTYIFCIGHGKLVVVENSDTVVQMLFHLACEAEVAQVAYRSLKDNFVYESELQNSFKVRDVVYLDHAEGLSDDLGLSTRARLCIHAAEELEKKKVENEKKIDKQGIKEGLQKMQEYKKDGERRKVWYYDSFKLQNEEKDFQANVTRLEIAAIWDDIIEMIKKNELPDEFEGKKEWIDLGNEFRRLVEPLDIANYYRHAKNEDAGSYMEKGRPKRYRFTQRWREHEERMPAEPISESCYLAEVEELIITCKKRSFEDFKDRILSLEKQVHHGWVQAMPEVVGKEVFLDGFTFAKWWNSLPLQHKSESCLKEKFGFHV
;
A
#
# COMPACT_ATOMS: atom_id res chain seq x y z
N MET A 1 9.35 -29.55 21.37
CA MET A 1 8.32 -29.45 20.31
C MET A 1 7.56 -28.16 20.55
N VAL A 2 8.05 -27.04 20.00
CA VAL A 2 7.28 -25.80 19.98
C VAL A 2 6.33 -25.93 18.79
N GLY A 3 5.02 -25.86 19.05
CA GLY A 3 3.98 -26.16 18.08
C GLY A 3 4.01 -25.19 16.90
N GLY A 4 4.48 -25.67 15.74
CA GLY A 4 4.27 -24.98 14.48
C GLY A 4 2.78 -24.91 14.20
N LYS A 5 2.27 -23.72 13.82
CA LYS A 5 0.89 -23.56 13.40
C LYS A 5 0.61 -24.50 12.23
N SER A 6 -0.56 -25.14 12.22
CA SER A 6 -0.95 -25.96 11.06
C SER A 6 -1.20 -25.08 9.84
N LEU A 7 -1.11 -25.64 8.63
CA LEU A 7 -1.45 -24.90 7.40
C LEU A 7 -2.89 -24.37 7.42
N GLU A 8 -3.79 -25.10 8.07
CA GLU A 8 -5.19 -24.70 8.24
C GLU A 8 -5.34 -23.49 9.16
N GLU A 9 -4.56 -23.43 10.25
CA GLU A 9 -4.50 -22.24 11.11
C GLU A 9 -3.93 -21.03 10.36
N LYS A 10 -2.96 -21.25 9.46
CA LYS A 10 -2.35 -20.15 8.70
C LYS A 10 -3.29 -19.59 7.64
N THR A 11 -3.97 -20.46 6.91
CA THR A 11 -4.87 -20.07 5.82
C THR A 11 -6.28 -19.72 6.30
N GLU A 12 -6.63 -20.11 7.53
CA GLU A 12 -8.01 -20.13 8.07
C GLU A 12 -8.98 -20.90 7.15
N LEU A 13 -8.45 -21.91 6.45
CA LEU A 13 -9.20 -22.78 5.53
C LEU A 13 -8.82 -24.22 5.78
N SER A 14 -9.81 -25.11 5.74
CA SER A 14 -9.54 -26.54 5.80
C SER A 14 -8.88 -27.02 4.51
N GLN A 15 -8.08 -28.09 4.59
CA GLN A 15 -7.48 -28.73 3.42
C GLN A 15 -8.53 -29.15 2.38
N VAL A 16 -9.75 -29.50 2.83
CA VAL A 16 -10.88 -29.85 1.95
C VAL A 16 -11.28 -28.64 1.10
N ILE A 17 -11.38 -27.45 1.70
CA ILE A 17 -11.75 -26.23 0.97
C ILE A 17 -10.63 -25.85 0.00
N ILE A 18 -9.36 -25.92 0.40
CA ILE A 18 -8.22 -25.59 -0.47
C ILE A 18 -8.18 -26.53 -1.68
N ASN A 19 -8.26 -27.85 -1.47
CA ASN A 19 -8.30 -28.83 -2.55
C ASN A 19 -9.47 -28.59 -3.50
N THR A 20 -10.66 -28.32 -2.95
CA THR A 20 -11.85 -28.08 -3.76
C THR A 20 -11.70 -26.78 -4.56
N ALA A 21 -11.22 -25.70 -3.94
CA ALA A 21 -10.94 -24.44 -4.63
C ALA A 21 -9.93 -24.62 -5.77
N CYS A 22 -8.85 -25.40 -5.55
CA CYS A 22 -7.88 -25.75 -6.59
C CYS A 22 -8.55 -26.46 -7.78
N LYS A 23 -9.35 -27.50 -7.50
CA LYS A 23 -10.07 -28.25 -8.52
C LYS A 23 -10.99 -27.35 -9.35
N ILE A 24 -11.78 -26.51 -8.68
CA ILE A 24 -12.71 -25.59 -9.34
C ILE A 24 -11.92 -24.56 -10.17
N ALA A 25 -10.82 -24.01 -9.64
CA ALA A 25 -9.98 -23.04 -10.36
C ALA A 25 -9.35 -23.64 -11.63
N VAL A 26 -8.76 -24.82 -11.54
CA VAL A 26 -8.17 -25.53 -12.69
C VAL A 26 -9.25 -25.91 -13.71
N ASN A 27 -10.43 -26.32 -13.25
CA ASN A 27 -11.57 -26.59 -14.13
C ASN A 27 -12.13 -25.31 -14.77
N ALA A 28 -12.11 -24.17 -14.08
CA ALA A 28 -12.55 -22.88 -14.59
C ALA A 28 -11.62 -22.31 -15.65
N HIS A 29 -10.32 -22.54 -15.51
CA HIS A 29 -9.35 -22.22 -16.55
C HIS A 29 -9.72 -22.85 -17.90
N LYS A 30 -10.26 -24.08 -17.93
CA LYS A 30 -10.60 -24.77 -19.19
C LYS A 30 -11.94 -24.37 -19.80
N LYS A 31 -12.71 -23.47 -19.17
CA LYS A 31 -14.06 -23.08 -19.61
C LYS A 31 -14.06 -21.65 -20.16
N THR A 32 -15.05 -21.38 -21.02
CA THR A 32 -15.26 -20.06 -21.65
C THR A 32 -16.16 -19.12 -20.84
N LYS A 33 -16.82 -19.60 -19.77
CA LYS A 33 -17.61 -18.75 -18.86
C LYS A 33 -16.70 -17.82 -18.06
N THR A 34 -17.13 -16.61 -17.76
CA THR A 34 -16.34 -15.60 -17.02
C THR A 34 -15.92 -16.04 -15.61
N TYR A 35 -16.83 -16.70 -14.89
CA TYR A 35 -16.55 -17.34 -13.60
C TYR A 35 -17.48 -18.53 -13.34
N GLN A 36 -17.12 -19.35 -12.36
CA GLN A 36 -17.92 -20.42 -11.78
C GLN A 36 -18.17 -20.15 -10.31
N TYR A 37 -19.33 -20.60 -9.84
CA TYR A 37 -19.75 -20.47 -8.46
C TYR A 37 -20.14 -21.85 -7.93
N GLU A 38 -19.52 -22.26 -6.83
CA GLU A 38 -19.83 -23.50 -6.13
C GLU A 38 -19.98 -23.25 -4.63
N LYS A 39 -20.84 -24.06 -3.99
CA LYS A 39 -21.07 -24.03 -2.54
C LYS A 39 -20.48 -25.30 -1.93
N ILE A 40 -19.64 -25.14 -0.91
CA ILE A 40 -19.05 -26.23 -0.13
C ILE A 40 -19.71 -26.26 1.25
N GLY A 41 -20.14 -27.45 1.68
CA GLY A 41 -20.77 -27.69 2.99
C GLY A 41 -22.30 -27.57 3.03
N SER A 42 -22.91 -28.41 3.86
CA SER A 42 -24.34 -28.38 4.22
C SER A 42 -24.56 -27.53 5.47
N SER A 43 -25.71 -26.86 5.55
CA SER A 43 -26.14 -26.06 6.71
C SER A 43 -26.55 -26.94 7.92
N GLY A 44 -25.77 -27.96 8.26
CA GLY A 44 -26.10 -28.88 9.35
C GLY A 44 -24.91 -29.74 9.75
N SER A 45 -24.63 -29.72 11.06
CA SER A 45 -23.78 -30.61 11.88
C SER A 45 -22.37 -30.19 12.33
N SER A 46 -21.68 -29.19 11.75
CA SER A 46 -20.29 -28.86 12.18
C SER A 46 -20.02 -27.44 12.70
N GLY A 47 -21.02 -26.57 12.87
CA GLY A 47 -20.81 -25.22 13.44
C GLY A 47 -20.06 -24.21 12.55
N SER A 48 -19.35 -24.64 11.51
CA SER A 48 -18.68 -23.76 10.54
C SER A 48 -19.63 -23.26 9.46
N PRO A 49 -19.53 -21.97 9.04
CA PRO A 49 -20.34 -21.44 7.96
C PRO A 49 -20.03 -22.13 6.63
N ALA A 50 -21.04 -22.30 5.77
CA ALA A 50 -20.83 -22.82 4.42
C ALA A 50 -19.95 -21.87 3.59
N THR A 51 -19.14 -22.42 2.69
CA THR A 51 -18.20 -21.64 1.87
C THR A 51 -18.75 -21.46 0.45
N ALA A 52 -18.71 -20.24 -0.05
CA ALA A 52 -19.01 -19.87 -1.42
C ALA A 52 -17.70 -19.65 -2.19
N VAL A 53 -17.42 -20.49 -3.18
CA VAL A 53 -16.21 -20.43 -4.00
C VAL A 53 -16.53 -19.81 -5.36
N PHE A 54 -15.85 -18.72 -5.70
CA PHE A 54 -15.94 -18.02 -6.97
C PHE A 54 -14.63 -18.22 -7.74
N ALA A 55 -14.67 -19.03 -8.80
CA ALA A 55 -13.51 -19.38 -9.61
C ALA A 55 -13.54 -18.70 -10.98
N PHE A 56 -12.54 -17.89 -11.30
CA PHE A 56 -12.49 -17.12 -12.55
C PHE A 56 -11.88 -17.92 -13.72
N SER A 57 -12.21 -17.54 -14.96
CA SER A 57 -11.62 -18.13 -16.17
C SER A 57 -10.39 -17.38 -16.67
N ALA A 58 -9.54 -18.10 -17.42
CA ALA A 58 -8.32 -17.60 -18.04
C ALA A 58 -8.59 -17.24 -19.51
N ASP A 59 -8.61 -15.96 -19.87
CA ASP A 59 -8.83 -15.56 -21.28
C ASP A 59 -8.22 -14.22 -21.72
N HIS A 60 -8.12 -13.21 -20.85
CA HIS A 60 -7.77 -11.84 -21.28
C HIS A 60 -6.30 -11.45 -21.17
N TRP A 61 -5.49 -12.13 -20.37
CA TRP A 61 -4.05 -11.87 -20.32
C TRP A 61 -3.39 -11.96 -21.70
N PHE A 62 -3.88 -12.88 -22.53
CA PHE A 62 -3.27 -13.32 -23.79
C PHE A 62 -3.75 -12.57 -25.03
N LYS A 63 -4.51 -11.46 -24.88
CA LYS A 63 -5.13 -10.71 -25.99
C LYS A 63 -4.66 -9.25 -26.10
N LYS A 64 -3.93 -8.73 -25.11
CA LYS A 64 -3.48 -7.33 -25.00
C LYS A 64 -2.00 -7.30 -24.63
N LYS A 65 -1.38 -6.11 -24.64
CA LYS A 65 -0.05 -5.84 -24.07
C LYS A 65 0.05 -6.44 -22.65
N PRO A 66 0.61 -7.66 -22.49
CA PRO A 66 0.36 -8.53 -21.34
C PRO A 66 1.19 -8.15 -20.11
N LEU A 67 2.22 -7.33 -20.30
CA LEU A 67 3.21 -6.94 -19.29
C LEU A 67 3.07 -5.46 -18.87
N GLU A 68 2.24 -4.66 -19.55
CA GLU A 68 2.12 -3.22 -19.29
C GLU A 68 1.47 -2.92 -17.93
N SER A 69 2.01 -1.90 -17.25
CA SER A 69 1.51 -1.43 -15.96
C SER A 69 0.81 -0.08 -16.10
N LYS A 70 -0.21 0.16 -15.28
CA LYS A 70 -0.87 1.46 -15.16
C LYS A 70 -1.18 1.81 -13.70
N PRO A 71 -1.33 3.09 -13.35
CA PRO A 71 -1.82 3.48 -12.02
C PRO A 71 -3.21 2.88 -11.75
N ILE A 72 -3.43 2.41 -10.52
CA ILE A 72 -4.74 1.95 -10.07
C ILE A 72 -5.70 3.13 -9.91
N ASP A 73 -6.99 2.90 -10.16
CA ASP A 73 -8.03 3.90 -9.92
C ASP A 73 -8.31 4.05 -8.43
N LEU A 74 -7.90 5.18 -7.85
CA LEU A 74 -8.10 5.48 -6.43
C LEU A 74 -9.57 5.68 -6.04
N ALA A 75 -10.47 5.94 -6.99
CA ALA A 75 -11.90 6.00 -6.69
C ALA A 75 -12.45 4.61 -6.32
N ALA A 76 -11.96 3.56 -6.99
CA ALA A 76 -12.33 2.18 -6.70
C ALA A 76 -11.44 1.52 -5.63
N PHE A 77 -10.17 1.93 -5.54
CA PHE A 77 -9.16 1.34 -4.66
C PHE A 77 -8.38 2.39 -3.85
N PRO A 78 -9.05 3.15 -2.97
CA PRO A 78 -8.44 4.29 -2.28
C PRO A 78 -7.25 3.91 -1.39
N SER A 79 -7.17 2.66 -0.90
CA SER A 79 -6.03 2.25 -0.06
C SER A 79 -4.76 1.87 -0.82
N LEU A 80 -4.84 1.66 -2.13
CA LEU A 80 -3.72 1.15 -2.93
C LEU A 80 -2.76 2.29 -3.36
N ARG A 81 -2.16 2.94 -2.36
CA ARG A 81 -1.18 4.02 -2.47
C ARG A 81 -0.25 4.03 -1.26
N SER A 82 0.94 4.61 -1.38
CA SER A 82 1.74 5.04 -0.23
C SER A 82 1.16 6.37 0.27
N ILE A 83 0.91 6.48 1.59
CA ILE A 83 0.17 7.63 2.11
C ILE A 83 1.04 8.86 2.17
N GLY A 84 2.14 8.80 2.92
CA GLY A 84 3.06 9.91 3.12
C GLY A 84 3.75 10.34 1.83
N ASN A 85 4.31 9.38 1.08
CA ASN A 85 4.96 9.66 -0.21
C ASN A 85 3.97 10.06 -1.32
N ASP A 86 2.67 9.76 -1.16
CA ASP A 86 1.60 10.10 -2.12
C ASP A 86 1.86 9.51 -3.51
N GLU A 87 2.32 8.25 -3.50
CA GLU A 87 2.55 7.46 -4.70
C GLU A 87 1.41 6.46 -4.91
N ILE A 88 0.85 6.42 -6.11
CA ILE A 88 -0.26 5.52 -6.48
C ILE A 88 0.31 4.17 -6.89
N ALA A 89 -0.27 3.07 -6.40
CA ALA A 89 0.16 1.74 -6.82
C ALA A 89 -0.07 1.53 -8.33
N ARG A 90 0.90 0.90 -8.98
CA ARG A 90 0.77 0.47 -10.37
C ARG A 90 0.45 -1.01 -10.44
N VAL A 91 -0.46 -1.36 -11.33
CA VAL A 91 -0.90 -2.74 -11.55
C VAL A 91 -0.88 -3.10 -13.03
N ASN A 92 -0.85 -4.39 -13.33
CA ASN A 92 -0.92 -4.88 -14.70
C ASN A 92 -2.26 -4.47 -15.35
N GLU A 93 -2.17 -3.82 -16.50
CA GLU A 93 -3.34 -3.25 -17.18
C GLU A 93 -4.31 -4.32 -17.68
N ALA A 94 -3.80 -5.43 -18.21
CA ALA A 94 -4.64 -6.51 -18.74
C ALA A 94 -5.48 -7.16 -17.62
N PHE A 95 -4.87 -7.41 -16.45
CA PHE A 95 -5.55 -8.04 -15.32
C PHE A 95 -6.65 -7.17 -14.72
N ILE A 96 -6.37 -5.89 -14.43
CA ILE A 96 -7.40 -4.99 -13.90
C ILE A 96 -8.49 -4.71 -14.95
N GLY A 97 -8.13 -4.65 -16.24
CA GLY A 97 -9.08 -4.54 -17.33
C GLY A 97 -10.07 -5.70 -17.37
N ARG A 98 -9.57 -6.93 -17.22
CA ARG A 98 -10.41 -8.14 -17.14
C ARG A 98 -11.36 -8.09 -15.94
N PHE A 99 -10.85 -7.77 -14.76
CA PHE A 99 -11.67 -7.68 -13.57
C PHE A 99 -12.81 -6.66 -13.74
N ASN A 100 -12.49 -5.46 -14.25
CA ASN A 100 -13.49 -4.42 -14.49
C ASN A 100 -14.56 -4.83 -15.51
N GLU A 101 -14.20 -5.59 -16.54
CA GLU A 101 -15.16 -6.15 -17.48
C GLU A 101 -16.09 -7.16 -16.81
N ILE A 102 -15.55 -8.10 -16.02
CA ILE A 102 -16.35 -9.08 -15.28
C ILE A 102 -17.31 -8.36 -14.32
N LEU A 103 -16.81 -7.37 -13.59
CA LEU A 103 -17.61 -6.61 -12.64
C LEU A 103 -18.78 -5.89 -13.32
N LYS A 104 -18.59 -5.37 -14.53
CA LYS A 104 -19.62 -4.65 -15.31
C LYS A 104 -20.61 -5.56 -16.02
N THR A 105 -20.14 -6.70 -16.54
CA THR A 105 -20.92 -7.53 -17.49
C THR A 105 -21.53 -8.78 -16.88
N SER A 106 -21.12 -9.16 -15.67
CA SER A 106 -21.55 -10.40 -15.03
C SER A 106 -22.40 -10.16 -13.78
N SER A 107 -23.09 -11.20 -13.32
CA SER A 107 -23.85 -11.17 -12.06
C SER A 107 -22.99 -11.38 -10.81
N LEU A 108 -21.67 -11.17 -10.90
CA LEU A 108 -20.73 -11.43 -9.80
C LEU A 108 -21.11 -10.65 -8.53
N ALA A 109 -21.34 -9.34 -8.64
CA ALA A 109 -21.69 -8.50 -7.49
C ALA A 109 -22.96 -9.00 -6.77
N ASP A 110 -24.01 -9.32 -7.53
CA ASP A 110 -25.27 -9.84 -6.98
C ASP A 110 -25.08 -11.20 -6.30
N LYS A 111 -24.29 -12.10 -6.89
CA LYS A 111 -24.01 -13.43 -6.32
C LYS A 111 -23.16 -13.34 -5.07
N VAL A 112 -22.17 -12.45 -5.04
CA VAL A 112 -21.35 -12.19 -3.85
C VAL A 112 -22.23 -11.63 -2.74
N LYS A 113 -23.09 -10.64 -3.04
CA LYS A 113 -24.05 -10.07 -2.08
C LYS A 113 -25.02 -11.12 -1.54
N ASP A 114 -25.56 -12.00 -2.39
CA ASP A 114 -26.40 -13.13 -1.98
C ASP A 114 -25.66 -14.10 -1.03
N ALA A 115 -24.38 -14.38 -1.29
CA ALA A 115 -23.56 -15.23 -0.43
C ALA A 115 -23.28 -14.57 0.93
N ILE A 116 -23.00 -13.27 0.96
CA ILE A 116 -22.84 -12.49 2.20
C ILE A 116 -24.14 -12.53 3.02
N ASN A 117 -25.29 -12.24 2.40
CA ASN A 117 -26.59 -12.25 3.07
C ASN A 117 -26.94 -13.62 3.66
N LYS A 118 -26.37 -14.69 3.13
CA LYS A 118 -26.51 -16.07 3.62
C LYS A 118 -25.45 -16.47 4.63
N GLY A 119 -24.64 -15.53 5.13
CA GLY A 119 -23.61 -15.77 6.14
C GLY A 119 -22.49 -16.71 5.70
N ARG A 120 -22.18 -16.74 4.39
CA ARG A 120 -21.18 -17.66 3.84
C ARG A 120 -19.78 -17.07 3.90
N GLN A 121 -18.79 -17.93 4.16
CA GLN A 121 -17.39 -17.59 3.89
C GLN A 121 -17.20 -17.42 2.39
N ILE A 122 -16.52 -16.36 1.96
CA ILE A 122 -16.27 -16.06 0.55
C ILE A 122 -14.85 -16.49 0.19
N VAL A 123 -14.69 -17.30 -0.86
CA VAL A 123 -13.38 -17.65 -1.42
C VAL A 123 -13.36 -17.23 -2.88
N PHE A 124 -12.51 -16.25 -3.22
CA PHE A 124 -12.17 -15.94 -4.60
C PHE A 124 -10.97 -16.79 -5.01
N THR A 125 -11.06 -17.43 -6.17
CA THR A 125 -9.97 -18.28 -6.64
C THR A 125 -9.73 -18.22 -8.14
N GLY A 126 -8.49 -18.50 -8.55
CA GLY A 126 -8.11 -18.48 -9.95
C GLY A 126 -6.79 -19.23 -10.18
N HIS A 127 -6.72 -19.90 -11.32
CA HIS A 127 -5.54 -20.61 -11.79
C HIS A 127 -4.89 -19.85 -12.96
N SER A 128 -3.57 -19.70 -12.96
CA SER A 128 -2.82 -18.96 -13.98
C SER A 128 -3.34 -17.51 -14.12
N SER A 129 -3.62 -17.02 -15.33
CA SER A 129 -4.15 -15.66 -15.58
C SER A 129 -5.51 -15.34 -14.95
N ALA A 130 -6.22 -16.33 -14.42
CA ALA A 130 -7.42 -16.09 -13.64
C ALA A 130 -7.10 -15.67 -12.18
N GLY A 131 -5.92 -16.00 -11.67
CA GLY A 131 -5.46 -15.64 -10.33
C GLY A 131 -5.51 -14.12 -10.05
N PRO A 132 -4.99 -13.27 -10.95
CA PRO A 132 -5.10 -11.82 -10.84
C PRO A 132 -6.53 -11.30 -10.75
N THR A 133 -7.47 -11.94 -11.45
CA THR A 133 -8.90 -11.58 -11.37
C THR A 133 -9.45 -11.88 -9.97
N ALA A 134 -9.07 -13.02 -9.37
CA ALA A 134 -9.42 -13.35 -8.00
C ALA A 134 -8.83 -12.36 -6.99
N ILE A 135 -7.58 -11.92 -7.23
CA ILE A 135 -6.92 -10.90 -6.43
C ILE A 135 -7.71 -9.59 -6.48
N PHE A 136 -8.03 -9.06 -7.67
CA PHE A 136 -8.78 -7.80 -7.78
C PHE A 136 -10.21 -7.91 -7.24
N ALA A 137 -10.88 -9.04 -7.41
CA ALA A 137 -12.18 -9.28 -6.78
C ALA A 137 -12.10 -9.20 -5.26
N THR A 138 -11.04 -9.77 -4.67
CA THR A 138 -10.80 -9.69 -3.22
C THR A 138 -10.49 -8.26 -2.79
N LEU A 139 -9.62 -7.55 -3.51
CA LEU A 139 -9.29 -6.15 -3.22
C LEU A 139 -10.54 -5.27 -3.26
N HIS A 140 -11.36 -5.41 -4.31
CA HIS A 140 -12.58 -4.64 -4.48
C HIS A 140 -13.57 -4.93 -3.35
N PHE A 141 -13.77 -6.20 -3.00
CA PHE A 141 -14.58 -6.59 -1.85
C PHE A 141 -14.09 -5.93 -0.54
N LEU A 142 -12.77 -5.93 -0.30
CA LEU A 142 -12.18 -5.32 0.89
C LEU A 142 -12.30 -3.79 0.90
N GLU A 143 -12.36 -3.13 -0.25
CA GLU A 143 -12.60 -1.68 -0.36
C GLU A 143 -14.08 -1.33 -0.10
N GLU A 144 -15.01 -2.11 -0.63
CA GLU A 144 -16.46 -1.90 -0.42
C GLU A 144 -16.90 -2.20 1.02
N ASN A 145 -16.33 -3.24 1.65
CA ASN A 145 -16.79 -3.75 2.94
C ASN A 145 -15.94 -3.28 4.14
N LYS A 146 -15.23 -2.15 4.04
CA LYS A 146 -14.40 -1.64 5.16
C LYS A 146 -15.16 -1.26 6.43
N LYS A 147 -16.48 -1.06 6.35
CA LYS A 147 -17.31 -0.55 7.47
C LYS A 147 -18.04 -1.64 8.23
N THR A 148 -18.15 -2.85 7.68
CA THR A 148 -18.82 -3.95 8.37
C THR A 148 -17.87 -4.49 9.43
N LYS A 149 -18.16 -4.17 10.70
CA LYS A 149 -17.59 -4.82 11.90
C LYS A 149 -17.98 -6.31 12.02
N GLY A 150 -18.57 -6.90 10.97
CA GLY A 150 -19.05 -8.28 10.93
C GLY A 150 -18.05 -9.23 10.27
N GLU A 151 -17.96 -10.42 10.83
CA GLU A 151 -17.06 -11.55 10.50
C GLU A 151 -17.37 -12.22 9.14
N THR A 152 -17.59 -11.48 8.05
CA THR A 152 -17.61 -12.14 6.74
C THR A 152 -16.17 -12.54 6.39
N SER A 153 -15.81 -13.79 6.71
CA SER A 153 -14.50 -14.35 6.37
C SER A 153 -14.36 -14.42 4.84
N ILE A 154 -13.42 -13.65 4.31
CA ILE A 154 -13.02 -13.66 2.90
C ILE A 154 -11.62 -14.25 2.78
N ARG A 155 -11.39 -15.02 1.71
CA ARG A 155 -10.07 -15.51 1.32
C ARG A 155 -9.86 -15.45 -0.19
N CYS A 156 -8.61 -15.23 -0.59
CA CYS A 156 -8.15 -15.32 -1.96
C CYS A 156 -7.16 -16.48 -2.07
N LEU A 157 -7.49 -17.47 -2.90
CA LEU A 157 -6.61 -18.59 -3.21
C LEU A 157 -6.22 -18.55 -4.68
N THR A 158 -4.94 -18.45 -4.99
CA THR A 158 -4.49 -18.53 -6.38
C THR A 158 -3.51 -19.66 -6.60
N PHE A 159 -3.53 -20.25 -7.79
CA PHE A 159 -2.66 -21.37 -8.17
C PHE A 159 -1.90 -20.98 -9.44
N GLY A 160 -0.58 -20.86 -9.37
CA GLY A 160 0.25 -20.46 -10.52
C GLY A 160 -0.06 -19.05 -11.01
N SER A 161 -0.45 -18.14 -10.13
CA SER A 161 -0.80 -16.77 -10.52
C SER A 161 0.46 -15.96 -10.85
N PRO A 162 0.45 -15.16 -11.94
CA PRO A 162 1.44 -14.11 -12.13
C PRO A 162 1.32 -13.02 -11.05
N LEU A 163 2.40 -12.27 -10.84
CA LEU A 163 2.41 -11.07 -10.00
C LEU A 163 1.50 -9.98 -10.61
N VAL A 164 0.91 -9.11 -9.78
CA VAL A 164 -0.14 -8.18 -10.27
C VAL A 164 0.16 -6.70 -10.13
N GLY A 165 1.04 -6.30 -9.20
CA GLY A 165 1.31 -4.89 -8.93
C GLY A 165 2.73 -4.64 -8.45
N ASP A 166 3.09 -3.37 -8.42
CA ASP A 166 4.41 -2.88 -8.05
C ASP A 166 4.67 -2.95 -6.53
N ARG A 167 5.78 -2.36 -6.06
CA ARG A 167 6.15 -2.33 -4.63
C ARG A 167 5.13 -1.63 -3.72
N ILE A 168 4.28 -0.75 -4.25
CA ILE A 168 3.30 0.00 -3.45
C ILE A 168 2.12 -0.88 -3.09
N LEU A 169 1.74 -1.83 -3.94
CA LEU A 169 0.67 -2.79 -3.66
C LEU A 169 0.93 -3.63 -2.38
N PRO A 170 2.04 -4.38 -2.22
CA PRO A 170 2.34 -5.11 -0.99
C PRO A 170 2.42 -4.18 0.23
N HIS A 171 3.07 -3.02 0.09
CA HIS A 171 3.20 -2.02 1.15
C HIS A 171 1.80 -1.58 1.65
N ALA A 172 0.92 -1.19 0.74
CA ALA A 172 -0.45 -0.81 1.07
C ALA A 172 -1.24 -1.96 1.73
N LEU A 173 -1.10 -3.18 1.24
CA LEU A 173 -1.80 -4.33 1.82
C LEU A 173 -1.30 -4.71 3.22
N ARG A 174 -0.02 -4.53 3.51
CA ARG A 174 0.51 -4.72 4.86
C ARG A 174 0.05 -3.59 5.79
N ARG A 175 0.13 -2.33 5.35
CA ARG A 175 -0.40 -1.18 6.10
C ARG A 175 -1.84 -1.35 6.56
N GLU A 176 -2.70 -1.86 5.68
CA GLU A 176 -4.12 -2.09 5.97
C GLU A 176 -4.41 -3.43 6.66
N ASN A 177 -3.38 -4.23 6.98
CA ASN A 177 -3.50 -5.61 7.49
C ASN A 177 -4.41 -6.50 6.61
N ARG A 178 -4.24 -6.36 5.29
CA ARG A 178 -4.99 -7.07 4.24
C ARG A 178 -4.19 -8.17 3.55
N ALA A 179 -2.86 -8.14 3.62
CA ALA A 179 -2.01 -9.15 3.00
C ALA A 179 -2.38 -10.59 3.44
N ARG A 180 -2.82 -10.76 4.69
CA ARG A 180 -3.29 -12.04 5.27
C ARG A 180 -4.47 -12.71 4.57
N TYR A 181 -5.22 -12.00 3.73
CA TYR A 181 -6.34 -12.58 2.99
C TYR A 181 -5.92 -13.34 1.74
N PHE A 182 -4.66 -13.23 1.34
CA PHE A 182 -4.15 -13.75 0.07
C PHE A 182 -3.20 -14.92 0.30
N THR A 183 -3.48 -16.03 -0.39
CA THR A 183 -2.62 -17.21 -0.38
C THR A 183 -2.35 -17.67 -1.83
N HIS A 184 -1.08 -17.77 -2.17
CA HIS A 184 -0.58 -18.06 -3.51
C HIS A 184 0.16 -19.40 -3.51
N PHE A 185 -0.42 -20.41 -4.16
CA PHE A 185 0.25 -21.70 -4.37
C PHE A 185 1.10 -21.63 -5.63
N VAL A 186 2.35 -22.07 -5.50
CA VAL A 186 3.35 -22.06 -6.58
C VAL A 186 4.05 -23.40 -6.63
N THR A 187 3.93 -24.13 -7.74
CA THR A 187 4.75 -25.33 -7.98
C THR A 187 6.18 -24.92 -8.34
N ARG A 188 7.11 -25.84 -8.08
CA ARG A 188 8.56 -25.58 -8.10
C ARG A 188 9.01 -24.87 -9.37
N TYR A 189 8.68 -25.40 -10.54
CA TYR A 189 9.20 -24.89 -11.81
C TYR A 189 8.25 -23.98 -12.56
N ASP A 190 6.99 -23.83 -12.13
CA ASP A 190 5.97 -23.09 -12.89
C ASP A 190 6.44 -21.71 -13.35
N ILE A 191 6.52 -21.47 -14.65
CA ILE A 191 7.01 -20.20 -15.18
C ILE A 191 6.04 -19.04 -14.95
N VAL A 192 4.74 -19.29 -14.77
CA VAL A 192 3.70 -18.26 -14.80
C VAL A 192 3.88 -17.20 -13.69
N PRO A 193 4.13 -17.57 -12.41
CA PRO A 193 4.48 -16.61 -11.37
C PRO A 193 5.74 -15.79 -11.63
N ARG A 194 6.63 -16.24 -12.54
CA ARG A 194 7.91 -15.60 -12.84
C ARG A 194 7.86 -14.70 -14.08
N ILE A 195 6.87 -14.86 -14.98
CA ILE A 195 6.74 -14.07 -16.21
C ILE A 195 6.81 -12.56 -15.93
N MET A 196 6.16 -12.11 -14.84
CA MET A 196 6.11 -10.70 -14.46
C MET A 196 7.43 -10.17 -13.89
N LEU A 197 8.46 -10.98 -13.69
CA LEU A 197 9.79 -10.50 -13.30
C LEU A 197 10.62 -10.01 -14.49
N ALA A 198 10.13 -10.24 -15.72
CA ALA A 198 10.71 -9.65 -16.92
C ALA A 198 10.03 -8.32 -17.28
N PRO A 199 10.79 -7.23 -17.51
CA PRO A 199 10.23 -5.98 -17.98
C PRO A 199 9.76 -6.11 -19.43
N VAL A 200 8.84 -5.23 -19.83
CA VAL A 200 8.23 -5.22 -21.18
C VAL A 200 9.31 -5.12 -22.28
N SER A 201 10.39 -4.37 -22.03
CA SER A 201 11.49 -4.14 -22.96
C SER A 201 12.38 -5.35 -23.21
N SER A 202 12.43 -6.30 -22.26
CA SER A 202 13.35 -7.44 -22.34
C SER A 202 12.80 -8.61 -23.13
N ILE A 203 11.51 -8.62 -23.47
CA ILE A 203 10.94 -9.72 -24.25
C ILE A 203 10.17 -9.24 -25.46
N GLN A 204 10.46 -9.85 -26.61
CA GLN A 204 9.68 -9.64 -27.82
C GLN A 204 8.26 -10.17 -27.61
N GLN A 205 7.26 -9.32 -27.84
CA GLN A 205 5.87 -9.63 -27.58
C GLN A 205 5.40 -10.88 -28.33
N ASP A 206 5.85 -11.06 -29.57
CA ASP A 206 5.46 -12.19 -30.41
C ASP A 206 6.03 -13.53 -29.90
N GLU A 207 7.27 -13.52 -29.39
CA GLU A 207 7.91 -14.72 -28.81
C GLU A 207 7.20 -15.15 -27.52
N VAL A 208 6.88 -14.20 -26.64
CA VAL A 208 6.12 -14.46 -25.41
C VAL A 208 4.71 -14.90 -25.72
N GLN A 209 4.06 -14.32 -26.72
CA GLN A 209 2.71 -14.73 -27.09
C GLN A 209 2.64 -16.20 -27.51
N GLY A 210 3.66 -16.72 -28.20
CA GLY A 210 3.75 -18.14 -28.54
C GLY A 210 3.77 -19.07 -27.32
N VAL A 211 4.46 -18.68 -26.25
CA VAL A 211 4.50 -19.42 -24.98
C VAL A 211 3.24 -19.19 -24.15
N LEU A 212 2.72 -17.96 -24.10
CA LEU A 212 1.47 -17.62 -23.43
C LEU A 212 0.28 -18.39 -24.00
N ASP A 213 0.28 -18.63 -25.30
CA ASP A 213 -0.70 -19.44 -26.01
C ASP A 213 -0.76 -20.90 -25.51
N TYR A 214 0.33 -21.43 -24.94
CA TYR A 214 0.35 -22.72 -24.27
C TYR A 214 -0.62 -22.77 -23.09
N PHE A 215 -0.76 -21.65 -22.38
CA PHE A 215 -1.63 -21.49 -21.21
C PHE A 215 -3.02 -20.96 -21.55
N ASN A 216 -3.29 -20.63 -22.81
CA ASN A 216 -4.55 -20.04 -23.21
C ASN A 216 -5.54 -21.13 -23.67
N PRO A 217 -6.62 -21.41 -22.91
CA PRO A 217 -7.59 -22.48 -23.24
C PRO A 217 -8.32 -22.25 -24.58
N ILE A 218 -8.32 -21.01 -25.10
CA ILE A 218 -8.96 -20.65 -26.37
C ILE A 218 -7.95 -20.78 -27.54
N SER A 219 -6.65 -20.82 -27.27
CA SER A 219 -5.63 -20.96 -28.32
C SER A 219 -5.62 -22.38 -28.87
N LYS A 220 -5.33 -22.50 -30.18
CA LYS A 220 -5.03 -23.79 -30.80
C LYS A 220 -3.78 -24.44 -30.22
N ASN A 221 -2.92 -23.68 -29.56
CA ASN A 221 -1.66 -24.12 -29.01
C ASN A 221 -1.72 -24.50 -27.52
N PHE A 222 -2.93 -24.47 -26.93
CA PHE A 222 -3.17 -24.88 -25.56
C PHE A 222 -2.61 -26.27 -25.27
N CYS A 223 -1.71 -26.36 -24.29
CA CYS A 223 -1.05 -27.59 -23.85
C CYS A 223 -0.37 -28.42 -24.96
N LYS A 224 -0.02 -27.83 -26.12
CA LYS A 224 0.61 -28.56 -27.22
C LYS A 224 2.06 -28.93 -26.91
N GLU A 225 2.39 -30.20 -27.08
CA GLU A 225 3.74 -30.71 -26.83
C GLU A 225 4.80 -30.02 -27.70
N SER A 226 4.47 -29.76 -28.97
CA SER A 226 5.38 -29.07 -29.91
C SER A 226 5.78 -27.66 -29.45
N VAL A 227 4.95 -26.99 -28.66
CA VAL A 227 5.26 -25.68 -28.07
C VAL A 227 6.15 -25.87 -26.85
N ALA A 228 5.85 -26.85 -26.01
CA ALA A 228 6.61 -27.08 -24.78
C ALA A 228 8.07 -27.52 -25.03
N THR A 229 8.31 -28.23 -26.13
CA THR A 229 9.66 -28.70 -26.51
C THR A 229 10.37 -27.77 -27.50
N SER A 230 9.82 -26.58 -27.76
CA SER A 230 10.33 -25.69 -28.79
C SER A 230 11.57 -24.91 -28.35
N SER A 231 12.39 -24.49 -29.32
CA SER A 231 13.53 -23.58 -29.06
C SER A 231 13.06 -22.23 -28.52
N GLU A 232 11.91 -21.75 -28.98
CA GLU A 232 11.29 -20.50 -28.54
C GLU A 232 10.90 -20.58 -27.06
N ALA A 233 10.30 -21.69 -26.61
CA ALA A 233 9.99 -21.89 -25.20
C ALA A 233 11.24 -21.84 -24.31
N THR A 234 12.34 -22.44 -24.78
CA THR A 234 13.63 -22.40 -24.08
C THR A 234 14.23 -20.99 -24.04
N ALA A 235 14.13 -20.24 -25.15
CA ALA A 235 14.60 -18.86 -25.24
C ALA A 235 13.81 -17.93 -24.30
N VAL A 236 12.47 -17.98 -24.34
CA VAL A 236 11.58 -17.20 -23.48
C VAL A 236 11.84 -17.51 -22.00
N TYR A 237 11.97 -18.80 -21.66
CA TYR A 237 12.33 -19.23 -20.31
C TYR A 237 13.65 -18.60 -19.85
N THR A 238 14.68 -18.67 -20.70
CA THR A 238 16.02 -18.13 -20.41
C THR A 238 15.95 -16.62 -20.16
N THR A 239 15.21 -15.89 -20.99
CA THR A 239 15.01 -14.44 -20.83
C THR A 239 14.30 -14.10 -19.54
N ILE A 240 13.18 -14.78 -19.23
CA ILE A 240 12.43 -14.56 -17.99
C ILE A 240 13.31 -14.81 -16.77
N MET A 241 14.04 -15.93 -16.74
CA MET A 241 14.88 -16.29 -15.61
C MET A 241 16.11 -15.40 -15.47
N THR A 242 16.64 -14.86 -16.57
CA THR A 242 17.69 -13.83 -16.54
C THR A 242 17.18 -12.54 -15.90
N CYS A 243 15.97 -12.10 -16.26
CA CYS A 243 15.36 -10.93 -15.65
C CYS A 243 15.03 -11.17 -14.16
N ALA A 244 14.51 -12.35 -13.83
CA ALA A 244 14.27 -12.75 -12.45
C ALA A 244 15.56 -12.76 -11.62
N ALA A 245 16.68 -13.22 -12.20
CA ALA A 245 18.00 -13.16 -11.57
C ALA A 245 18.43 -11.71 -11.28
N SER A 246 18.21 -10.78 -12.22
CA SER A 246 18.50 -9.36 -12.04
C SER A 246 17.65 -8.74 -10.93
N VAL A 247 16.35 -9.02 -10.89
CA VAL A 247 15.45 -8.53 -9.83
C VAL A 247 15.86 -9.10 -8.47
N ALA A 248 16.11 -10.41 -8.38
CA ALA A 248 16.52 -11.06 -7.14
C ALA A 248 17.90 -10.57 -6.66
N SER A 249 18.86 -10.38 -7.57
CA SER A 249 20.18 -9.86 -7.23
C SER A 249 20.14 -8.41 -6.77
N HIS A 250 19.35 -7.56 -7.45
CA HIS A 250 19.16 -6.18 -7.03
C HIS A 250 18.49 -6.10 -5.66
N ALA A 251 17.46 -6.91 -5.41
CA ALA A 251 16.86 -7.01 -4.08
C ALA A 251 17.91 -7.41 -3.04
N ALA A 252 18.67 -8.47 -3.27
CA ALA A 252 19.72 -8.93 -2.35
C ALA A 252 20.78 -7.86 -2.06
N CYS A 253 21.20 -7.08 -3.07
CA CYS A 253 22.14 -5.97 -2.88
C CYS A 253 21.58 -4.89 -1.94
N ASN A 254 20.30 -4.53 -2.11
CA ASN A 254 19.63 -3.56 -1.25
C ASN A 254 19.46 -4.08 0.18
N LEU A 255 19.13 -5.37 0.35
CA LEU A 255 19.00 -6.02 1.65
C LEU A 255 20.30 -5.96 2.45
N MET A 256 21.45 -6.17 1.79
CA MET A 256 22.78 -6.19 2.43
C MET A 256 23.35 -4.79 2.70
N GLY A 257 22.56 -3.72 2.50
CA GLY A 257 23.01 -2.34 2.76
C GLY A 257 24.12 -1.87 1.81
N GLY A 258 24.17 -2.41 0.59
CA GLY A 258 25.10 -1.99 -0.44
C GLY A 258 24.81 -0.55 -0.88
N THR A 259 25.33 0.45 -0.19
CA THR A 259 25.26 1.88 -0.56
C THR A 259 26.20 2.23 -1.71
N ASN A 260 26.35 1.33 -2.68
CA ASN A 260 27.25 1.54 -3.80
C ASN A 260 26.58 2.47 -4.82
N LEU A 261 27.21 3.61 -5.11
CA LEU A 261 26.90 4.50 -6.24
C LEU A 261 26.78 3.74 -7.57
N VAL A 262 27.40 2.57 -7.66
CA VAL A 262 27.31 1.64 -8.79
C VAL A 262 25.91 1.07 -8.96
N LEU A 263 25.16 0.76 -7.89
CA LEU A 263 23.77 0.27 -8.00
C LEU A 263 22.84 1.37 -8.53
N ASP A 264 22.97 2.59 -8.02
CA ASP A 264 22.20 3.74 -8.52
C ASP A 264 22.54 4.00 -10.00
N THR A 265 23.81 3.92 -10.37
CA THR A 265 24.25 4.04 -11.76
C THR A 265 23.71 2.90 -12.62
N LEU A 266 23.80 1.65 -12.19
CA LEU A 266 23.28 0.48 -12.91
C LEU A 266 21.75 0.49 -13.04
N SER A 267 21.04 1.01 -12.04
CA SER A 267 19.58 1.15 -12.08
C SER A 267 19.10 2.09 -13.18
N SER A 268 19.97 2.99 -13.66
CA SER A 268 19.68 3.85 -14.82
C SER A 268 19.84 3.12 -16.17
N PHE A 269 20.56 2.00 -16.22
CA PHE A 269 20.83 1.21 -17.43
C PHE A 269 20.04 -0.10 -17.51
N ILE A 270 19.69 -0.67 -16.36
CA ILE A 270 18.96 -1.94 -16.26
C ILE A 270 17.54 -1.66 -15.82
N GLU A 271 16.60 -1.82 -16.75
CA GLU A 271 15.18 -1.78 -16.42
C GLU A 271 14.80 -3.04 -15.63
N LEU A 272 14.45 -2.87 -14.36
CA LEU A 272 13.96 -3.96 -13.52
C LEU A 272 12.44 -3.99 -13.56
N SER A 273 11.87 -5.19 -13.58
CA SER A 273 10.43 -5.32 -13.44
C SER A 273 9.94 -4.66 -12.13
N PRO A 274 8.85 -3.89 -12.17
CA PRO A 274 8.28 -3.27 -10.97
C PRO A 274 7.51 -4.27 -10.11
N TYR A 275 7.05 -5.40 -10.66
CA TYR A 275 6.08 -6.27 -10.01
C TYR A 275 6.66 -6.98 -8.78
N ARG A 276 5.91 -7.02 -7.67
CA ARG A 276 6.36 -7.61 -6.40
C ARG A 276 5.33 -8.58 -5.79
N PRO A 277 5.79 -9.63 -5.09
CA PRO A 277 4.92 -10.53 -4.34
C PRO A 277 4.23 -9.86 -3.15
N PHE A 278 3.06 -10.34 -2.77
CA PHE A 278 2.37 -9.98 -1.52
C PHE A 278 1.52 -11.15 -1.02
N GLY A 279 1.09 -11.08 0.25
CA GLY A 279 0.35 -12.18 0.87
C GLY A 279 1.25 -13.39 1.17
N THR A 280 0.61 -14.50 1.50
CA THR A 280 1.32 -15.74 1.85
C THR A 280 1.55 -16.59 0.61
N TYR A 281 2.79 -16.94 0.31
CA TYR A 281 3.15 -17.91 -0.73
C TYR A 281 3.36 -19.29 -0.12
N ILE A 282 2.86 -20.32 -0.80
CA ILE A 282 3.05 -21.72 -0.46
C ILE A 282 3.70 -22.41 -1.66
N PHE A 283 4.99 -22.68 -1.53
CA PHE A 283 5.75 -23.39 -2.56
C PHE A 283 5.59 -24.90 -2.40
N CYS A 284 5.17 -25.57 -3.48
CA CYS A 284 5.11 -27.02 -3.58
C CYS A 284 6.41 -27.50 -4.24
N ILE A 285 7.37 -27.95 -3.43
CA ILE A 285 8.75 -28.24 -3.91
C ILE A 285 9.00 -29.72 -4.25
N GLY A 286 7.94 -30.52 -4.27
CA GLY A 286 7.98 -31.97 -4.52
C GLY A 286 7.99 -32.80 -3.23
N HIS A 287 7.86 -34.12 -3.37
CA HIS A 287 7.84 -35.09 -2.27
C HIS A 287 6.78 -34.83 -1.17
N GLY A 288 5.76 -34.03 -1.49
CA GLY A 288 4.69 -33.66 -0.56
C GLY A 288 5.08 -32.58 0.46
N LYS A 289 6.21 -31.90 0.27
CA LYS A 289 6.67 -30.80 1.13
C LYS A 289 6.12 -29.45 0.67
N LEU A 290 5.60 -28.68 1.63
CA LEU A 290 5.12 -27.31 1.45
C LEU A 290 6.01 -26.33 2.19
N VAL A 291 6.35 -25.23 1.53
CA VAL A 291 7.15 -24.15 2.12
C VAL A 291 6.34 -22.86 2.15
N VAL A 292 6.05 -22.36 3.35
CA VAL A 292 5.21 -21.18 3.59
C VAL A 292 6.10 -19.96 3.80
N VAL A 293 5.81 -18.87 3.07
CA VAL A 293 6.58 -17.62 3.07
C VAL A 293 5.66 -16.42 2.99
N GLU A 294 5.93 -15.39 3.78
CA GLU A 294 5.20 -14.12 3.76
C GLU A 294 6.08 -12.93 3.40
N ASN A 295 7.38 -13.01 3.70
CA ASN A 295 8.32 -11.97 3.32
C ASN A 295 8.42 -11.86 1.79
N SER A 296 8.04 -10.70 1.25
CA SER A 296 8.00 -10.44 -0.19
C SER A 296 9.36 -10.61 -0.87
N ASP A 297 10.44 -10.17 -0.22
CA ASP A 297 11.80 -10.29 -0.74
C ASP A 297 12.26 -11.77 -0.74
N THR A 298 11.94 -12.53 0.31
CA THR A 298 12.15 -13.99 0.35
C THR A 298 11.42 -14.69 -0.80
N VAL A 299 10.16 -14.32 -1.08
CA VAL A 299 9.41 -14.87 -2.21
C VAL A 299 10.10 -14.56 -3.54
N VAL A 300 10.62 -13.34 -3.74
CA VAL A 300 11.41 -13.00 -4.94
C VAL A 300 12.63 -13.91 -5.07
N GLN A 301 13.38 -14.12 -3.98
CA GLN A 301 14.54 -15.03 -3.99
C GLN A 301 14.13 -16.46 -4.35
N MET A 302 13.02 -16.97 -3.79
CA MET A 302 12.53 -18.33 -4.07
C MET A 302 12.02 -18.50 -5.49
N LEU A 303 11.30 -17.51 -6.04
CA LEU A 303 10.81 -17.54 -7.41
C LEU A 303 11.94 -17.74 -8.43
N PHE A 304 13.12 -17.17 -8.15
CA PHE A 304 14.33 -17.36 -8.95
C PHE A 304 15.06 -18.68 -8.62
N HIS A 305 15.45 -18.87 -7.36
CA HIS A 305 16.39 -19.93 -6.99
C HIS A 305 15.81 -21.35 -7.09
N LEU A 306 14.50 -21.55 -6.91
CA LEU A 306 13.89 -22.88 -7.02
C LEU A 306 13.80 -23.42 -8.46
N ALA A 307 13.83 -22.52 -9.44
CA ALA A 307 13.74 -22.85 -10.86
C ALA A 307 15.10 -22.77 -11.58
N CYS A 308 16.20 -22.50 -10.87
CA CYS A 308 17.52 -22.41 -11.47
C CYS A 308 18.23 -23.77 -11.44
N GLU A 309 18.30 -24.47 -12.59
CA GLU A 309 19.03 -25.73 -12.74
C GLU A 309 19.87 -25.76 -14.03
N ALA A 310 20.83 -26.69 -14.11
CA ALA A 310 21.83 -26.75 -15.18
C ALA A 310 21.27 -27.11 -16.57
N GLU A 311 20.23 -27.96 -16.64
CA GLU A 311 19.64 -28.40 -17.91
C GLU A 311 18.50 -27.48 -18.37
N VAL A 312 18.85 -26.28 -18.88
CA VAL A 312 17.90 -25.20 -19.19
C VAL A 312 16.71 -25.64 -20.06
N ALA A 313 16.94 -26.41 -21.13
CA ALA A 313 15.85 -26.87 -22.02
C ALA A 313 14.86 -27.82 -21.32
N GLN A 314 15.37 -28.71 -20.47
CA GLN A 314 14.53 -29.63 -19.69
C GLN A 314 13.71 -28.86 -18.65
N VAL A 315 14.33 -27.88 -18.00
CA VAL A 315 13.64 -27.03 -17.01
C VAL A 315 12.60 -26.14 -17.68
N ALA A 316 12.90 -25.57 -18.85
CA ALA A 316 11.94 -24.81 -19.64
C ALA A 316 10.71 -25.65 -19.99
N TYR A 317 10.91 -26.89 -20.46
CA TYR A 317 9.82 -27.84 -20.69
C TYR A 317 8.98 -28.10 -19.42
N ARG A 318 9.65 -28.44 -18.31
CA ARG A 318 8.99 -28.69 -17.02
C ARG A 318 8.22 -27.47 -16.52
N SER A 319 8.78 -26.27 -16.70
CA SER A 319 8.20 -25.01 -16.23
C SER A 319 6.82 -24.71 -16.82
N LEU A 320 6.59 -25.15 -18.06
CA LEU A 320 5.28 -25.02 -18.73
C LEU A 320 4.29 -26.06 -18.21
N LYS A 321 4.75 -27.29 -17.97
CA LYS A 321 3.93 -28.40 -17.46
C LYS A 321 3.52 -28.21 -16.01
N ASP A 322 4.41 -27.67 -15.18
CA ASP A 322 4.22 -27.45 -13.74
C ASP A 322 3.05 -26.51 -13.43
N ASN A 323 2.68 -25.64 -14.36
CA ASN A 323 1.48 -24.81 -14.21
C ASN A 323 0.20 -25.67 -14.12
N PHE A 324 0.18 -26.92 -14.58
CA PHE A 324 -1.05 -27.75 -14.62
C PHE A 324 -1.09 -28.88 -13.59
N VAL A 325 -0.09 -29.02 -12.71
CA VAL A 325 0.02 -30.14 -11.74
C VAL A 325 -0.45 -29.81 -10.32
N TYR A 326 -1.01 -28.61 -10.09
CA TYR A 326 -1.45 -28.15 -8.77
C TYR A 326 -2.37 -29.13 -8.04
N GLU A 327 -3.32 -29.76 -8.74
CA GLU A 327 -4.26 -30.69 -8.10
C GLU A 327 -3.54 -31.94 -7.55
N SER A 328 -2.66 -32.55 -8.33
CA SER A 328 -1.90 -33.73 -7.90
C SER A 328 -0.88 -33.40 -6.82
N GLU A 329 -0.18 -32.26 -6.94
CA GLU A 329 0.84 -31.84 -5.97
C GLU A 329 0.23 -31.53 -4.61
N LEU A 330 -0.91 -30.82 -4.56
CA LEU A 330 -1.58 -30.51 -3.29
C LEU A 330 -2.16 -31.77 -2.64
N GLN A 331 -2.76 -32.67 -3.44
CA GLN A 331 -3.24 -33.96 -2.92
C GLN A 331 -2.12 -34.79 -2.30
N ASN A 332 -0.93 -34.81 -2.92
CA ASN A 332 0.23 -35.49 -2.36
C ASN A 332 0.72 -34.80 -1.08
N SER A 333 0.80 -33.47 -1.10
CA SER A 333 1.31 -32.69 0.04
C SER A 333 0.45 -32.82 1.29
N PHE A 334 -0.89 -32.87 1.15
CA PHE A 334 -1.78 -33.07 2.28
C PHE A 334 -1.76 -34.50 2.86
N LYS A 335 -1.24 -35.48 2.11
CA LYS A 335 -0.99 -36.84 2.62
C LYS A 335 0.28 -36.88 3.45
N VAL A 336 1.37 -36.26 2.97
CA VAL A 336 2.69 -36.27 3.63
C VAL A 336 2.70 -35.36 4.85
N ARG A 337 2.01 -34.20 4.79
CA ARG A 337 1.90 -33.20 5.86
C ARG A 337 3.25 -32.64 6.33
N ASP A 338 4.18 -32.49 5.40
CA ASP A 338 5.47 -31.84 5.65
C ASP A 338 5.35 -30.35 5.29
N VAL A 339 5.32 -29.49 6.30
CA VAL A 339 5.14 -28.04 6.14
C VAL A 339 6.27 -27.31 6.87
N VAL A 340 7.01 -26.50 6.11
CA VAL A 340 8.11 -25.67 6.61
C VAL A 340 7.71 -24.21 6.51
N TYR A 341 7.91 -23.43 7.58
CA TYR A 341 7.68 -21.99 7.60
C TYR A 341 9.02 -21.27 7.54
N LEU A 342 9.27 -20.52 6.46
CA LEU A 342 10.56 -19.86 6.24
C LEU A 342 10.68 -18.53 6.98
N ASP A 343 9.59 -17.85 7.33
CA ASP A 343 9.68 -16.54 8.03
C ASP A 343 10.18 -16.65 9.49
N HIS A 344 10.65 -17.84 9.89
CA HIS A 344 11.31 -18.14 11.15
C HIS A 344 12.63 -18.86 10.82
N ALA A 345 13.76 -18.20 11.12
CA ALA A 345 15.14 -18.58 10.78
C ALA A 345 15.57 -20.05 11.03
N GLU A 346 14.74 -20.85 11.70
CA GLU A 346 14.93 -22.28 11.96
C GLU A 346 14.54 -23.20 10.77
N GLY A 347 13.91 -22.66 9.71
CA GLY A 347 13.35 -23.46 8.59
C GLY A 347 14.28 -23.74 7.40
N LEU A 348 15.49 -23.16 7.35
CA LEU A 348 16.40 -23.26 6.20
C LEU A 348 17.28 -24.53 6.26
N SER A 349 16.66 -25.70 6.05
CA SER A 349 17.37 -26.97 5.90
C SER A 349 17.99 -27.14 4.50
N ASP A 350 19.06 -27.94 4.38
CA ASP A 350 19.63 -28.39 3.10
C ASP A 350 18.59 -29.07 2.19
N ASP A 351 17.51 -29.60 2.78
CA ASP A 351 16.46 -30.38 2.12
C ASP A 351 15.45 -29.53 1.30
N LEU A 352 15.70 -28.22 1.13
CA LEU A 352 14.89 -27.34 0.27
C LEU A 352 15.46 -27.22 -1.16
N GLY A 353 16.62 -27.81 -1.44
CA GLY A 353 17.30 -27.71 -2.73
C GLY A 353 17.82 -26.29 -3.05
N LEU A 354 17.92 -25.44 -2.03
CA LEU A 354 18.38 -24.05 -2.15
C LEU A 354 19.91 -23.99 -2.08
N SER A 355 20.52 -23.25 -3.00
CA SER A 355 21.97 -22.96 -2.94
C SER A 355 22.34 -22.17 -1.67
N THR A 356 23.60 -22.26 -1.25
CA THR A 356 24.11 -21.45 -0.12
C THR A 356 23.87 -19.95 -0.33
N ARG A 357 24.02 -19.45 -1.57
CA ARG A 357 23.72 -18.06 -1.92
C ARG A 357 22.24 -17.73 -1.69
N ALA A 358 21.34 -18.60 -2.12
CA ALA A 358 19.90 -18.39 -1.92
C ALA A 358 19.55 -18.27 -0.44
N ARG A 359 20.11 -19.15 0.41
CA ARG A 359 19.87 -19.10 1.86
C ARG A 359 20.38 -17.81 2.50
N LEU A 360 21.55 -17.32 2.10
CA LEU A 360 22.08 -16.04 2.58
C LEU A 360 21.17 -14.87 2.19
N CYS A 361 20.65 -14.86 0.95
CA CYS A 361 19.70 -13.83 0.52
C CYS A 361 18.40 -13.86 1.34
N ILE A 362 17.88 -15.05 1.65
CA ILE A 362 16.67 -15.23 2.47
C ILE A 362 16.91 -14.72 3.89
N HIS A 363 18.03 -15.09 4.52
CA HIS A 363 18.40 -14.55 5.83
C HIS A 363 18.53 -13.03 5.83
N ALA A 364 19.13 -12.44 4.78
CA ALA A 364 19.23 -10.99 4.67
C ALA A 364 17.85 -10.31 4.58
N ALA A 365 16.87 -10.94 3.92
CA ALA A 365 15.50 -10.42 3.84
C ALA A 365 14.81 -10.42 5.21
N GLU A 366 15.00 -11.49 5.99
CA GLU A 366 14.48 -11.57 7.37
C GLU A 366 15.14 -10.56 8.30
N GLU A 367 16.46 -10.42 8.24
CA GLU A 367 17.20 -9.46 9.05
C GLU A 367 16.82 -8.01 8.72
N LEU A 368 16.50 -7.70 7.45
CA LEU A 368 15.99 -6.37 7.09
C LEU A 368 14.65 -6.08 7.78
N GLU A 369 13.71 -7.02 7.80
CA GLU A 369 12.42 -6.82 8.48
C GLU A 369 12.59 -6.67 9.99
N LYS A 370 13.49 -7.44 10.61
CA LYS A 370 13.86 -7.26 12.02
C LYS A 370 14.46 -5.87 12.26
N LYS A 371 15.34 -5.42 11.38
CA LYS A 371 15.96 -4.09 11.44
C LYS A 371 14.92 -2.97 11.31
N LYS A 372 13.90 -3.10 10.45
CA LYS A 372 12.78 -2.13 10.36
C LYS A 372 12.03 -2.02 11.69
N VAL A 373 11.74 -3.15 12.33
CA VAL A 373 11.08 -3.17 13.65
C VAL A 373 11.98 -2.56 14.73
N GLU A 374 13.29 -2.83 14.70
CA GLU A 374 14.25 -2.24 15.64
C GLU A 374 14.39 -0.72 15.43
N ASN A 375 14.45 -0.28 14.17
CA ASN A 375 14.47 1.12 13.78
C ASN A 375 13.28 1.88 14.35
N GLU A 376 12.07 1.33 14.25
CA GLU A 376 10.88 1.94 14.86
C GLU A 376 11.00 2.08 16.39
N LYS A 377 11.55 1.05 17.06
CA LYS A 377 11.76 1.08 18.52
C LYS A 377 12.78 2.12 18.96
N LYS A 378 13.74 2.46 18.08
CA LYS A 378 14.81 3.45 18.35
C LYS A 378 14.35 4.89 18.12
N ILE A 379 13.19 5.13 17.51
CA ILE A 379 12.67 6.48 17.34
C ILE A 379 12.44 7.10 18.72
N ASP A 380 12.93 8.33 18.93
CA ASP A 380 12.74 9.09 20.16
C ASP A 380 11.30 9.62 20.31
N LYS A 381 10.37 8.69 20.52
CA LYS A 381 8.96 8.99 20.73
C LYS A 381 8.74 9.79 22.02
N GLN A 382 9.58 9.58 23.02
CA GLN A 382 9.47 10.28 24.31
C GLN A 382 9.87 11.75 24.16
N GLY A 383 10.95 12.04 23.43
CA GLY A 383 11.35 13.41 23.09
C GLY A 383 10.26 14.18 22.34
N ILE A 384 9.54 13.52 21.41
CA ILE A 384 8.36 14.12 20.77
C ILE A 384 7.31 14.49 21.82
N LYS A 385 6.91 13.55 22.68
CA LYS A 385 5.85 13.78 23.70
C LYS A 385 6.22 14.89 24.68
N GLU A 386 7.45 14.90 25.17
CA GLU A 386 7.96 15.93 26.09
C GLU A 386 8.01 17.31 25.40
N GLY A 387 8.47 17.35 24.15
CA GLY A 387 8.46 18.57 23.36
C GLY A 387 7.05 19.10 23.12
N LEU A 388 6.09 18.22 22.79
CA LEU A 388 4.69 18.62 22.62
C LEU A 388 4.09 19.14 23.92
N GLN A 389 4.39 18.54 25.06
CA GLN A 389 3.95 19.04 26.37
C GLN A 389 4.46 20.48 26.61
N LYS A 390 5.75 20.74 26.36
CA LYS A 390 6.32 22.11 26.45
C LYS A 390 5.61 23.08 25.51
N MET A 391 5.27 22.66 24.28
CA MET A 391 4.52 23.47 23.33
C MET A 391 3.08 23.77 23.81
N GLN A 392 2.41 22.79 24.41
CA GLN A 392 1.10 23.00 25.02
C GLN A 392 1.17 23.99 26.20
N GLU A 393 2.20 23.90 27.04
CA GLU A 393 2.43 24.83 28.15
C GLU A 393 2.69 26.26 27.64
N TYR A 394 3.50 26.40 26.59
CA TYR A 394 3.72 27.68 25.91
C TYR A 394 2.43 28.26 25.32
N LYS A 395 1.58 27.43 24.69
CA LYS A 395 0.26 27.83 24.19
C LYS A 395 -0.64 28.36 25.32
N LYS A 396 -0.75 27.60 26.42
CA LYS A 396 -1.54 28.00 27.61
C LYS A 396 -1.01 29.28 28.26
N ASP A 397 0.30 29.50 28.27
CA ASP A 397 0.90 30.73 28.79
C ASP A 397 0.49 31.97 27.98
N GLY A 398 0.51 31.86 26.64
CA GLY A 398 0.01 32.91 25.76
C GLY A 398 -1.47 33.22 26.02
N GLU A 399 -2.31 32.20 26.12
CA GLU A 399 -3.74 32.35 26.45
C GLU A 399 -3.96 33.13 27.76
N ARG A 400 -3.18 32.84 28.81
CA ARG A 400 -3.22 33.60 30.08
C ARG A 400 -2.83 35.06 29.92
N ARG A 401 -1.85 35.35 29.06
CA ARG A 401 -1.41 36.72 28.70
C ARG A 401 -2.36 37.41 27.73
N LYS A 402 -3.40 36.74 27.24
CA LYS A 402 -4.30 37.19 26.16
C LYS A 402 -3.54 37.53 24.87
N VAL A 403 -2.41 36.86 24.65
CA VAL A 403 -1.60 36.95 23.43
C VAL A 403 -1.56 35.58 22.80
N TRP A 404 -1.91 35.50 21.53
CA TRP A 404 -1.85 34.22 20.86
C TRP A 404 -0.41 33.72 20.72
N TYR A 405 -0.18 32.44 20.98
CA TYR A 405 1.17 31.85 20.96
C TYR A 405 1.86 31.95 19.59
N TYR A 406 1.10 31.91 18.48
CA TYR A 406 1.61 32.19 17.13
C TYR A 406 2.12 33.63 17.01
N ASP A 407 1.35 34.62 17.45
CA ASP A 407 1.73 36.03 17.36
C ASP A 407 2.90 36.36 18.29
N SER A 408 2.89 35.83 19.52
CA SER A 408 4.02 35.91 20.47
C SER A 408 5.29 35.34 19.83
N PHE A 409 5.18 34.16 19.22
CA PHE A 409 6.31 33.48 18.58
C PHE A 409 6.83 34.23 17.34
N LYS A 410 5.92 34.79 16.52
CA LYS A 410 6.28 35.56 15.32
C LYS A 410 7.04 36.84 15.70
N LEU A 411 6.71 37.47 16.82
CA LEU A 411 7.44 38.63 17.34
C LEU A 411 8.76 38.22 18.02
N GLN A 412 8.73 37.14 18.82
CA GLN A 412 9.83 36.60 19.63
C GLN A 412 10.50 37.68 20.48
N ASN A 413 9.73 38.23 21.43
CA ASN A 413 10.19 39.30 22.31
C ASN A 413 10.62 38.77 23.69
N GLU A 414 10.14 37.59 24.09
CA GLU A 414 10.41 36.99 25.40
C GLU A 414 11.32 35.77 25.28
N GLU A 415 12.11 35.48 26.33
CA GLU A 415 12.97 34.28 26.40
C GLU A 415 12.19 32.99 26.13
N LYS A 416 10.94 32.91 26.61
CA LYS A 416 10.05 31.77 26.37
C LYS A 416 9.78 31.53 24.89
N ASP A 417 9.71 32.58 24.06
CA ASP A 417 9.51 32.47 22.62
C ASP A 417 10.75 31.84 21.95
N PHE A 418 11.95 32.15 22.45
CA PHE A 418 13.20 31.51 22.00
C PHE A 418 13.25 30.04 22.43
N GLN A 419 12.88 29.73 23.67
CA GLN A 419 12.80 28.33 24.15
C GLN A 419 11.79 27.51 23.35
N ALA A 420 10.64 28.11 23.02
CA ALA A 420 9.66 27.48 22.15
C ALA A 420 10.25 27.19 20.75
N ASN A 421 11.08 28.09 20.21
CA ASN A 421 11.72 27.87 18.92
C ASN A 421 12.77 26.75 18.96
N VAL A 422 13.54 26.63 20.05
CA VAL A 422 14.47 25.50 20.24
C VAL A 422 13.71 24.18 20.30
N THR A 423 12.70 24.09 21.16
CA THR A 423 11.87 22.88 21.30
C THR A 423 11.18 22.52 19.98
N ARG A 424 10.67 23.50 19.23
CA ARG A 424 10.10 23.31 17.88
C ARG A 424 11.09 22.63 16.93
N LEU A 425 12.36 23.06 16.94
CA LEU A 425 13.42 22.49 16.08
C LEU A 425 13.81 21.08 16.51
N GLU A 426 13.87 20.80 17.82
CA GLU A 426 14.15 19.46 18.35
C GLU A 426 13.08 18.46 17.89
N ILE A 427 11.79 18.80 18.05
CA ILE A 427 10.69 17.93 17.60
C ILE A 427 10.71 17.79 16.08
N ALA A 428 10.98 18.87 15.34
CA ALA A 428 11.06 18.85 13.88
C ALA A 428 12.16 17.89 13.38
N ALA A 429 13.33 17.88 14.03
CA ALA A 429 14.43 16.99 13.67
C ALA A 429 14.03 15.51 13.78
N ILE A 430 13.36 15.11 14.87
CA ILE A 430 12.90 13.73 15.05
C ILE A 430 11.89 13.35 13.96
N TRP A 431 10.94 14.23 13.64
CA TRP A 431 9.98 13.96 12.57
C TRP A 431 10.62 13.90 11.18
N ASP A 432 11.58 14.78 10.88
CA ASP A 432 12.29 14.76 9.61
C ASP A 432 13.09 13.45 9.45
N ASP A 433 13.71 12.95 10.53
CA ASP A 433 14.35 11.62 10.55
C ASP A 433 13.35 10.50 10.26
N ILE A 434 12.16 10.51 10.89
CA ILE A 434 11.09 9.54 10.60
C ILE A 434 10.71 9.59 9.11
N ILE A 435 10.55 10.79 8.53
CA ILE A 435 10.18 10.94 7.12
C ILE A 435 11.28 10.37 6.21
N GLU A 436 12.55 10.59 6.52
CA GLU A 436 13.64 10.02 5.74
C GLU A 436 13.72 8.50 5.87
N MET A 437 13.45 7.94 7.06
CA MET A 437 13.36 6.48 7.25
C MET A 437 12.21 5.87 6.42
N ILE A 438 11.04 6.53 6.35
CA ILE A 438 9.92 6.08 5.49
C ILE A 438 10.35 6.09 4.02
N LYS A 439 10.99 7.18 3.56
CA LYS A 439 11.44 7.31 2.17
C LYS A 439 12.49 6.27 1.78
N LYS A 440 13.33 5.85 2.73
CA LYS A 440 14.34 4.79 2.55
C LYS A 440 13.81 3.37 2.77
N ASN A 441 12.52 3.20 3.06
CA ASN A 441 11.92 1.91 3.38
C ASN A 441 12.60 1.24 4.60
N GLU A 442 12.92 2.02 5.63
CA GLU A 442 13.63 1.60 6.85
C GLU A 442 12.69 1.39 8.05
N LEU A 443 11.37 1.54 7.84
CA LEU A 443 10.33 1.29 8.84
C LEU A 443 9.35 0.21 8.33
N PRO A 444 8.61 -0.46 9.24
CA PRO A 444 7.61 -1.45 8.86
C PRO A 444 6.52 -0.83 7.98
N ASP A 445 5.95 -1.60 7.05
CA ASP A 445 4.91 -1.09 6.16
C ASP A 445 3.63 -0.68 6.91
N GLU A 446 3.42 -1.25 8.09
CA GLU A 446 2.33 -0.90 9.01
C GLU A 446 2.50 0.47 9.66
N PHE A 447 3.70 1.06 9.65
CA PHE A 447 4.03 2.26 10.42
C PHE A 447 3.05 3.40 10.17
N GLU A 448 2.77 3.74 8.91
CA GLU A 448 1.87 4.84 8.53
C GLU A 448 0.39 4.55 8.83
N GLY A 449 0.03 3.30 9.17
CA GLY A 449 -1.31 2.87 9.57
C GLY A 449 -1.48 2.70 11.09
N LYS A 450 -0.42 2.90 11.88
CA LYS A 450 -0.49 2.72 13.35
C LYS A 450 -1.15 3.93 13.98
N LYS A 451 -2.29 3.68 14.65
CA LYS A 451 -3.07 4.71 15.34
C LYS A 451 -2.24 5.61 16.27
N GLU A 452 -1.29 5.04 17.00
CA GLU A 452 -0.41 5.83 17.89
C GLU A 452 0.41 6.90 17.13
N TRP A 453 0.96 6.56 15.97
CA TRP A 453 1.74 7.49 15.15
C TRP A 453 0.86 8.51 14.43
N ILE A 454 -0.34 8.09 14.02
CA ILE A 454 -1.35 8.99 13.42
C ILE A 454 -1.80 10.03 14.45
N ASP A 455 -2.16 9.60 15.65
CA ASP A 455 -2.63 10.48 16.73
C ASP A 455 -1.50 11.45 17.17
N LEU A 456 -0.27 10.95 17.35
CA LEU A 456 0.90 11.77 17.70
C LEU A 456 1.27 12.76 16.60
N GLY A 457 1.22 12.33 15.34
CA GLY A 457 1.48 13.20 14.18
C GLY A 457 0.43 14.29 14.02
N ASN A 458 -0.83 14.00 14.33
CA ASN A 458 -1.91 14.97 14.31
C ASN A 458 -1.76 16.02 15.42
N GLU A 459 -1.44 15.60 16.64
CA GLU A 459 -1.13 16.51 17.75
C GLU A 459 0.06 17.41 17.41
N PHE A 460 1.15 16.82 16.92
CA PHE A 460 2.33 17.55 16.47
C PHE A 460 2.01 18.62 15.44
N ARG A 461 1.32 18.24 14.35
CA ARG A 461 0.98 19.18 13.28
C ARG A 461 0.13 20.34 13.81
N ARG A 462 -0.88 20.07 14.64
CA ARG A 462 -1.79 21.10 15.19
C ARG A 462 -1.07 22.09 16.12
N LEU A 463 -0.12 21.62 16.92
CA LEU A 463 0.59 22.48 17.87
C LEU A 463 1.76 23.23 17.23
N VAL A 464 2.51 22.56 16.35
CA VAL A 464 3.84 23.02 15.93
C VAL A 464 3.84 23.65 14.54
N GLU A 465 2.98 23.21 13.61
CA GLU A 465 2.91 23.79 12.26
C GLU A 465 2.62 25.30 12.27
N PRO A 466 1.71 25.83 13.11
CA PRO A 466 1.52 27.27 13.23
C PRO A 466 2.83 28.01 13.56
N LEU A 467 3.69 27.44 14.41
CA LEU A 467 4.96 28.08 14.78
C LEU A 467 6.00 28.04 13.66
N ASP A 468 6.00 26.98 12.86
CA ASP A 468 6.80 26.92 11.62
C ASP A 468 6.34 27.95 10.59
N ILE A 469 5.02 28.17 10.46
CA ILE A 469 4.44 29.22 9.62
C ILE A 469 4.86 30.60 10.13
N ALA A 470 4.73 30.85 11.44
CA ALA A 470 5.18 32.10 12.07
C ALA A 470 6.66 32.35 11.78
N ASN A 471 7.51 31.32 11.94
CA ASN A 471 8.94 31.41 11.65
C ASN A 471 9.21 31.74 10.17
N TYR A 472 8.47 31.13 9.25
CA TYR A 472 8.61 31.32 7.81
C TYR A 472 8.35 32.78 7.40
N TYR A 473 7.21 33.34 7.81
CA TYR A 473 6.84 34.71 7.47
C TYR A 473 7.60 35.76 8.27
N ARG A 474 8.03 35.44 9.50
CA ARG A 474 8.91 36.32 10.27
C ARG A 474 10.23 36.61 9.55
N HIS A 475 10.81 35.58 8.93
CA HIS A 475 12.07 35.70 8.20
C HIS A 475 11.87 36.07 6.73
N ALA A 476 10.67 36.54 6.35
CA ALA A 476 10.30 36.92 4.98
C ALA A 476 10.62 35.84 3.93
N LYS A 477 10.62 34.55 4.31
CA LYS A 477 10.96 33.45 3.38
C LYS A 477 10.01 33.35 2.20
N ASN A 478 8.80 33.88 2.37
CA ASN A 478 7.82 33.99 1.30
C ASN A 478 8.27 34.91 0.15
N GLU A 479 9.13 35.90 0.42
CA GLU A 479 9.65 36.81 -0.60
C GLU A 479 10.78 36.15 -1.42
N ASP A 480 11.59 35.32 -0.78
CA ASP A 480 12.71 34.61 -1.43
C ASP A 480 12.27 33.33 -2.15
N ALA A 481 11.45 32.50 -1.49
CA ALA A 481 11.18 31.12 -1.90
C ALA A 481 9.77 30.90 -2.43
N GLY A 482 8.85 31.86 -2.27
CA GLY A 482 7.42 31.73 -2.63
C GLY A 482 6.52 31.36 -1.44
N SER A 483 5.23 31.17 -1.66
CA SER A 483 4.26 30.95 -0.57
C SER A 483 4.59 29.72 0.27
N TYR A 484 4.21 29.74 1.56
CA TYR A 484 4.44 28.61 2.45
C TYR A 484 3.82 27.32 1.89
N MET A 485 2.58 27.37 1.40
CA MET A 485 1.88 26.17 0.92
C MET A 485 2.53 25.54 -0.31
N GLU A 486 3.08 26.34 -1.22
CA GLU A 486 3.70 25.84 -2.45
C GLU A 486 5.16 25.40 -2.23
N LYS A 487 5.95 26.21 -1.53
CA LYS A 487 7.42 26.09 -1.51
C LYS A 487 8.01 25.96 -0.10
N GLY A 488 7.30 26.42 0.93
CA GLY A 488 7.80 26.47 2.31
C GLY A 488 7.42 25.29 3.20
N ARG A 489 6.31 24.59 2.91
CA ARG A 489 5.67 23.64 3.82
C ARG A 489 6.49 22.34 3.97
N PRO A 490 7.05 22.06 5.16
CA PRO A 490 7.85 20.85 5.40
C PRO A 490 7.07 19.54 5.16
N LYS A 491 7.79 18.50 4.73
CA LYS A 491 7.19 17.18 4.43
C LYS A 491 6.55 16.53 5.65
N ARG A 492 7.14 16.68 6.85
CA ARG A 492 6.59 16.14 8.10
C ARG A 492 5.12 16.50 8.34
N TYR A 493 4.68 17.70 7.96
CA TYR A 493 3.27 18.09 8.09
C TYR A 493 2.38 17.53 6.98
N ARG A 494 2.90 17.43 5.76
CA ARG A 494 2.18 16.80 4.63
C ARG A 494 1.94 15.32 4.91
N PHE A 495 2.93 14.62 5.47
CA PHE A 495 2.84 13.20 5.81
C PHE A 495 1.79 12.97 6.89
N THR A 496 1.90 13.65 8.04
CA THR A 496 0.96 13.46 9.16
C THR A 496 -0.45 13.92 8.82
N GLN A 497 -0.63 14.94 7.97
CA GLN A 497 -1.94 15.29 7.44
C GLN A 497 -2.54 14.16 6.59
N ARG A 498 -1.78 13.64 5.62
CA ARG A 498 -2.26 12.55 4.74
C ARG A 498 -2.60 11.28 5.51
N TRP A 499 -1.83 10.96 6.56
CA TRP A 499 -2.14 9.83 7.44
C TRP A 499 -3.51 9.97 8.10
N ARG A 500 -3.80 11.15 8.65
CA ARG A 500 -5.11 11.46 9.22
C ARG A 500 -6.21 11.40 8.16
N GLU A 501 -6.03 12.06 7.02
CA GLU A 501 -7.01 12.08 5.93
C GLU A 501 -7.35 10.67 5.45
N HIS A 502 -6.35 9.80 5.35
CA HIS A 502 -6.53 8.42 4.95
C HIS A 502 -7.30 7.60 6.01
N GLU A 503 -6.92 7.72 7.28
CA GLU A 503 -7.58 7.01 8.39
C GLU A 503 -9.04 7.45 8.56
N GLU A 504 -9.28 8.76 8.53
CA GLU A 504 -10.62 9.37 8.67
C GLU A 504 -11.44 9.33 7.37
N ARG A 505 -10.82 8.91 6.25
CA ARG A 505 -11.40 8.90 4.88
C ARG A 505 -11.92 10.26 4.43
N MET A 506 -11.16 11.29 4.78
CA MET A 506 -11.43 12.64 4.35
C MET A 506 -10.86 12.86 2.94
N PRO A 507 -11.51 13.70 2.12
CA PRO A 507 -10.83 14.23 0.94
C PRO A 507 -9.59 15.01 1.37
N ALA A 508 -8.61 15.11 0.48
CA ALA A 508 -7.43 15.94 0.72
C ALA A 508 -7.87 17.39 0.98
N GLU A 509 -7.40 17.98 2.08
CA GLU A 509 -7.68 19.36 2.45
C GLU A 509 -6.48 20.25 2.07
N PRO A 510 -6.58 21.09 1.03
CA PRO A 510 -5.46 21.97 0.64
C PRO A 510 -5.08 22.92 1.78
N ILE A 511 -6.08 23.39 2.52
CA ILE A 511 -5.93 24.23 3.71
C ILE A 511 -6.62 23.50 4.86
N SER A 512 -5.83 23.15 5.87
CA SER A 512 -6.28 22.40 7.04
C SER A 512 -6.18 23.25 8.32
N GLU A 513 -6.66 22.70 9.42
CA GLU A 513 -6.74 23.36 10.72
C GLU A 513 -5.37 23.72 11.31
N SER A 514 -4.28 23.12 10.83
CA SER A 514 -2.92 23.42 11.27
C SER A 514 -2.19 24.46 10.40
N CYS A 515 -2.64 24.65 9.16
CA CYS A 515 -1.93 25.48 8.18
C CYS A 515 -2.72 26.67 7.64
N TYR A 516 -3.95 26.89 8.13
CA TYR A 516 -4.79 28.00 7.69
C TYR A 516 -4.15 29.38 7.85
N LEU A 517 -3.23 29.54 8.80
CA LEU A 517 -2.50 30.80 8.97
C LEU A 517 -1.59 31.13 7.80
N ALA A 518 -1.07 30.14 7.09
CA ALA A 518 -0.31 30.42 5.87
C ALA A 518 -1.20 31.12 4.84
N GLU A 519 -2.45 30.68 4.69
CA GLU A 519 -3.42 31.35 3.81
C GLU A 519 -3.74 32.77 4.30
N VAL A 520 -3.89 32.96 5.62
CA VAL A 520 -4.12 34.30 6.20
C VAL A 520 -2.96 35.24 5.90
N GLU A 521 -1.72 34.81 6.09
CA GLU A 521 -0.52 35.62 5.80
C GLU A 521 -0.44 35.98 4.31
N GLU A 522 -0.68 35.02 3.42
CA GLU A 522 -0.73 35.29 1.98
C GLU A 522 -1.84 36.28 1.63
N LEU A 523 -3.04 36.16 2.20
CA LEU A 523 -4.14 37.10 1.97
C LEU A 523 -3.81 38.49 2.51
N ILE A 524 -3.19 38.63 3.69
CA ILE A 524 -2.71 39.92 4.23
C ILE A 524 -1.73 40.58 3.24
N ILE A 525 -0.79 39.81 2.68
CA ILE A 525 0.25 40.33 1.79
C ILE A 525 -0.33 40.69 0.43
N THR A 526 -1.18 39.85 -0.12
CA THR A 526 -1.72 39.99 -1.48
C THR A 526 -2.85 41.01 -1.57
N CYS A 527 -3.71 41.13 -0.56
CA CYS A 527 -4.74 42.19 -0.50
C CYS A 527 -4.13 43.60 -0.43
N LYS A 528 -2.86 43.76 -0.06
CA LYS A 528 -2.15 45.06 -0.16
C LYS A 528 -1.75 45.42 -1.59
N LYS A 529 -1.70 44.44 -2.50
CA LYS A 529 -1.15 44.58 -3.85
C LYS A 529 -2.21 44.46 -4.96
N ARG A 530 -3.39 43.92 -4.66
CA ARG A 530 -4.45 43.56 -5.62
C ARG A 530 -5.84 43.86 -5.06
N SER A 531 -6.86 43.77 -5.92
CA SER A 531 -8.25 44.05 -5.52
C SER A 531 -8.80 42.93 -4.63
N PHE A 532 -9.72 43.28 -3.73
CA PHE A 532 -10.46 42.30 -2.91
C PHE A 532 -11.19 41.27 -3.76
N GLU A 533 -11.74 41.68 -4.91
CA GLU A 533 -12.53 40.81 -5.79
C GLU A 533 -11.70 39.63 -6.33
N ASP A 534 -10.38 39.79 -6.47
CA ASP A 534 -9.49 38.74 -6.96
C ASP A 534 -9.38 37.54 -5.99
N PHE A 535 -9.77 37.72 -4.72
CA PHE A 535 -9.62 36.72 -3.67
C PHE A 535 -10.91 36.40 -2.92
N LYS A 536 -12.03 37.00 -3.30
CA LYS A 536 -13.32 36.89 -2.60
C LYS A 536 -13.72 35.44 -2.32
N ASP A 537 -13.59 34.55 -3.30
CA ASP A 537 -13.93 33.13 -3.15
C ASP A 537 -13.03 32.41 -2.13
N ARG A 538 -11.73 32.72 -2.12
CA ARG A 538 -10.77 32.16 -1.16
C ARG A 538 -11.08 32.64 0.26
N ILE A 539 -11.39 33.93 0.40
CA ILE A 539 -11.78 34.54 1.68
C ILE A 539 -13.06 33.87 2.21
N LEU A 540 -14.12 33.80 1.41
CA LEU A 540 -15.39 33.18 1.79
C LEU A 540 -15.21 31.70 2.18
N SER A 541 -14.40 30.96 1.42
CA SER A 541 -14.06 29.57 1.73
C SER A 541 -13.35 29.44 3.08
N LEU A 542 -12.33 30.28 3.32
CA LEU A 542 -11.57 30.28 4.57
C LEU A 542 -12.45 30.66 5.77
N GLU A 543 -13.30 31.69 5.64
CA GLU A 543 -14.22 32.10 6.70
C GLU A 543 -15.18 30.97 7.08
N LYS A 544 -15.78 30.32 6.08
CA LYS A 544 -16.70 29.20 6.29
C LYS A 544 -15.99 28.03 6.97
N GLN A 545 -14.77 27.71 6.55
CA GLN A 545 -14.01 26.59 7.08
C GLN A 545 -13.55 26.86 8.53
N VAL A 546 -13.01 28.06 8.82
CA VAL A 546 -12.66 28.46 10.19
C VAL A 546 -13.89 28.44 11.08
N HIS A 547 -15.02 28.99 10.64
CA HIS A 547 -16.21 29.08 11.47
C HIS A 547 -16.88 27.72 11.71
N HIS A 548 -17.36 27.10 10.64
CA HIS A 548 -18.19 25.90 10.72
C HIS A 548 -17.36 24.63 10.77
N GLY A 549 -16.26 24.57 10.01
CA GLY A 549 -15.42 23.38 9.88
C GLY A 549 -14.53 23.13 11.08
N TRP A 550 -14.00 24.18 11.72
CA TRP A 550 -13.03 24.03 12.82
C TRP A 550 -13.56 24.56 14.15
N VAL A 551 -13.95 25.83 14.27
CA VAL A 551 -14.34 26.40 15.58
C VAL A 551 -15.61 25.77 16.14
N GLN A 552 -16.61 25.49 15.29
CA GLN A 552 -17.84 24.83 15.73
C GLN A 552 -17.68 23.31 15.87
N ALA A 553 -16.99 22.65 14.94
CA ALA A 553 -16.93 21.19 14.88
C ALA A 553 -15.76 20.58 15.69
N MET A 554 -14.68 21.32 15.91
CA MET A 554 -13.46 20.90 16.63
C MET A 554 -12.94 22.04 17.56
N PRO A 555 -13.75 22.50 18.53
CA PRO A 555 -13.41 23.63 19.40
C PRO A 555 -12.15 23.41 20.25
N GLU A 556 -11.73 22.16 20.45
CA GLU A 556 -10.49 21.77 21.12
C GLU A 556 -9.23 21.99 20.26
N VAL A 557 -9.40 22.12 18.94
CA VAL A 557 -8.30 22.29 17.98
C VAL A 557 -8.13 23.76 17.59
N VAL A 558 -9.20 24.39 17.13
CA VAL A 558 -9.27 25.82 16.84
C VAL A 558 -10.36 26.42 17.72
N GLY A 559 -9.97 27.09 18.80
CA GLY A 559 -10.94 27.66 19.73
C GLY A 559 -11.47 29.02 19.28
N LYS A 560 -12.43 29.54 20.04
CA LYS A 560 -13.11 30.83 19.76
C LYS A 560 -12.18 32.03 19.88
N GLU A 561 -11.02 31.86 20.52
CA GLU A 561 -9.99 32.87 20.67
C GLU A 561 -9.47 33.42 19.34
N VAL A 562 -9.61 32.68 18.23
CA VAL A 562 -9.26 33.14 16.87
C VAL A 562 -9.98 34.43 16.47
N PHE A 563 -11.12 34.75 17.11
CA PHE A 563 -11.91 35.95 16.87
C PHE A 563 -11.58 37.12 17.81
N LEU A 564 -10.61 37.00 18.71
CA LEU A 564 -10.19 38.10 19.58
C LEU A 564 -9.30 39.08 18.83
N ASP A 565 -9.52 40.39 18.99
CA ASP A 565 -8.85 41.48 18.24
C ASP A 565 -7.31 41.43 18.22
N GLY A 566 -6.69 40.75 19.20
CA GLY A 566 -5.24 40.56 19.27
C GLY A 566 -4.67 39.57 18.25
N PHE A 567 -5.50 38.69 17.66
CA PHE A 567 -5.07 37.56 16.84
C PHE A 567 -4.86 37.96 15.38
N THR A 568 -3.87 37.38 14.71
CA THR A 568 -3.60 37.65 13.28
C THR A 568 -4.83 37.44 12.39
N PHE A 569 -5.64 36.39 12.63
CA PHE A 569 -6.88 36.17 11.87
C PHE A 569 -7.89 37.31 12.06
N ALA A 570 -8.13 37.73 13.31
CA ALA A 570 -9.02 38.84 13.63
C ALA A 570 -8.53 40.17 13.02
N LYS A 571 -7.24 40.47 13.15
CA LYS A 571 -6.60 41.67 12.57
C LYS A 571 -6.77 41.71 11.05
N TRP A 572 -6.54 40.58 10.39
CA TRP A 572 -6.76 40.44 8.95
C TRP A 572 -8.23 40.65 8.59
N TRP A 573 -9.14 39.94 9.25
CA TRP A 573 -10.57 40.03 8.95
C TRP A 573 -11.10 41.46 9.15
N ASN A 574 -10.69 42.14 10.22
CA ASN A 574 -11.07 43.52 10.49
C ASN A 574 -10.59 44.51 9.41
N SER A 575 -9.51 44.18 8.68
CA SER A 575 -8.98 44.98 7.57
C SER A 575 -9.78 44.85 6.26
N LEU A 576 -10.69 43.88 6.17
CA LEU A 576 -11.50 43.64 4.97
C LEU A 576 -12.58 44.72 4.74
N PRO A 577 -13.08 44.89 3.50
CA PRO A 577 -14.10 45.88 3.18
C PRO A 577 -15.38 45.74 4.02
N LEU A 578 -15.98 46.89 4.36
CA LEU A 578 -17.18 46.96 5.18
C LEU A 578 -18.35 46.13 4.61
N GLN A 579 -18.55 46.22 3.29
CA GLN A 579 -19.61 45.51 2.58
C GLN A 579 -19.48 44.00 2.76
N HIS A 580 -18.28 43.45 2.55
CA HIS A 580 -18.01 42.03 2.78
C HIS A 580 -18.27 41.61 4.23
N LYS A 581 -17.74 42.37 5.20
CA LYS A 581 -17.93 42.07 6.63
C LYS A 581 -19.41 42.05 7.04
N SER A 582 -20.25 42.86 6.40
CA SER A 582 -21.69 42.91 6.68
C SER A 582 -22.48 41.70 6.17
N GLU A 583 -21.93 40.96 5.19
CA GLU A 583 -22.49 39.78 4.55
C GLU A 583 -21.78 38.47 4.98
N SER A 584 -20.63 38.59 5.64
CA SER A 584 -19.80 37.46 6.08
C SER A 584 -20.48 36.60 7.14
N CYS A 585 -20.21 35.29 7.10
CA CYS A 585 -20.63 34.34 8.13
C CYS A 585 -19.98 34.58 9.51
N LEU A 586 -18.94 35.43 9.57
CA LEU A 586 -18.24 35.79 10.80
C LEU A 586 -18.75 37.07 11.46
N LYS A 587 -19.68 37.79 10.81
CA LYS A 587 -20.22 39.08 11.24
C LYS A 587 -20.57 39.12 12.74
N GLU A 588 -21.35 38.14 13.21
CA GLU A 588 -21.79 38.06 14.60
C GLU A 588 -20.65 37.76 15.57
N LYS A 589 -19.58 37.09 15.12
CA LYS A 589 -18.43 36.73 15.97
C LYS A 589 -17.53 37.93 16.26
N PHE A 590 -17.54 38.93 15.38
CA PHE A 590 -16.83 40.19 15.55
C PHE A 590 -17.73 41.33 16.05
N GLY A 591 -18.94 41.03 16.54
CA GLY A 591 -19.84 42.04 17.10
C GLY A 591 -20.36 43.06 16.08
N PHE A 592 -20.37 42.72 14.80
CA PHE A 592 -20.74 43.61 13.73
C PHE A 592 -22.27 43.62 13.56
N HIS A 593 -22.96 44.49 14.29
CA HIS A 593 -24.39 44.73 14.11
C HIS A 593 -24.58 45.89 13.12
N VAL A 594 -25.38 45.69 12.07
CA VAL A 594 -25.71 46.73 11.09
C VAL A 594 -26.72 47.70 11.70
#